data_AF-A0A8H4VAG2-F1
#
_entry.id   AF-A0A8H4VAG2-F1
#
_cell.length_a   1.000
_cell.length_b   1.000
_cell.length_c   1.000
_cell.angle_alpha   90.00
_cell.angle_beta   90.00
_cell.angle_gamma   90.00
#
_symmetry.space_group_name_H-M   'P 1'
#
loop_
_entity.id
_entity.type
_entity.pdbx_description
1 polymer ?
#
loop_
_entity_poly.entity_id
_entity_poly.type
_entity_poly.pdbx_seq_one_letter_code
_entity_poly.pdbx_strand_id
1 'polypeptide(L)'
;MPTRDSAFATEVVLHEYTHGLSKRLAGGPENADCVSATLESGGMGEGWSDFMAAAVLTKTTDDRSKNSTVGAWLAGNDAGLRIRPYSTNLSVNELRYQDTTKMKEIHEMASSGASLSTT
;
A
#
# COMPACT_ATOMS: atom_id res chain seq x y z
N MET A 1 5.23 -8.26 25.22
CA MET A 1 6.12 -7.40 24.42
C MET A 1 5.75 -5.95 24.69
N PRO A 2 6.71 -5.01 24.78
CA PRO A 2 6.40 -3.59 24.85
C PRO A 2 5.68 -3.13 23.57
N THR A 3 4.93 -2.03 23.66
CA THR A 3 4.24 -1.42 22.52
C THR A 3 5.24 -0.93 21.49
N ARG A 4 4.87 -0.97 20.20
CA ARG A 4 5.66 -0.45 19.09
C ARG A 4 5.04 0.85 18.60
N ASP A 5 5.83 1.90 18.54
CA ASP A 5 5.40 3.24 18.17
C ASP A 5 5.56 3.48 16.66
N SER A 6 4.46 3.79 15.96
CA SER A 6 4.42 4.00 14.51
C SER A 6 5.31 5.12 14.01
N ALA A 7 5.73 6.05 14.87
CA ALA A 7 6.72 7.06 14.51
C ALA A 7 8.06 6.46 14.06
N PHE A 8 8.40 5.25 14.51
CA PHE A 8 9.62 4.53 14.11
C PHE A 8 9.40 3.59 12.92
N ALA A 9 8.17 3.46 12.43
CA ALA A 9 7.85 2.70 11.22
C ALA A 9 7.87 3.63 10.00
N THR A 10 9.06 3.82 9.40
CA THR A 10 9.24 4.76 8.26
C THR A 10 8.27 4.49 7.12
N GLU A 11 7.94 3.23 6.85
CA GLU A 11 6.95 2.84 5.83
C GLU A 11 5.56 3.45 6.11
N VAL A 12 5.13 3.50 7.37
CA VAL A 12 3.85 4.08 7.77
C VAL A 12 3.89 5.60 7.65
N VAL A 13 4.98 6.23 8.07
CA VAL A 13 5.12 7.68 7.92
C VAL A 13 5.05 8.10 6.45
N LEU A 14 5.71 7.35 5.56
CA LEU A 14 5.66 7.59 4.10
C LEU A 14 4.27 7.32 3.52
N HIS A 15 3.59 6.26 3.99
CA HIS A 15 2.23 5.94 3.60
C HIS A 15 1.27 7.10 3.92
N GLU A 16 1.23 7.56 5.17
CA GLU A 16 0.34 8.63 5.60
C GLU A 16 0.66 9.96 4.90
N TYR A 17 1.94 10.25 4.66
CA TYR A 17 2.34 11.43 3.89
C TYR A 17 1.82 11.35 2.45
N THR A 18 1.83 10.16 1.86
CA THR A 18 1.39 9.95 0.48
C THR A 18 -0.12 10.11 0.32
N HIS A 19 -0.94 9.87 1.35
CA HIS A 19 -2.35 10.29 1.32
C HIS A 19 -2.51 11.80 1.09
N GLY A 20 -1.69 12.60 1.77
CA GLY A 20 -1.70 14.06 1.59
C GLY A 20 -1.29 14.49 0.18
N LEU A 21 -0.36 13.75 -0.44
CA LEU A 21 0.10 13.95 -1.81
C LEU A 21 -0.99 13.58 -2.83
N SER A 22 -1.54 12.37 -2.74
CA SER A 22 -2.51 11.83 -3.71
C SER A 22 -3.82 12.63 -3.70
N LYS A 23 -4.31 13.02 -2.51
CA LYS A 23 -5.49 13.89 -2.38
C LYS A 23 -5.33 15.23 -3.09
N ARG A 24 -4.13 15.83 -3.06
CA ARG A 24 -3.87 17.12 -3.72
C ARG A 24 -3.69 16.99 -5.23
N LEU A 25 -3.08 15.91 -5.70
CA LEU A 25 -2.75 15.75 -7.12
C LEU A 25 -3.93 15.27 -7.96
N ALA A 26 -4.74 14.34 -7.44
CA ALA A 26 -5.78 13.69 -8.22
C ALA A 26 -7.01 14.58 -8.50
N GLY A 27 -7.41 15.41 -7.53
CA GLY A 27 -8.54 16.34 -7.67
C GLY A 27 -8.15 17.79 -7.90
N GLY A 28 -6.85 18.09 -7.86
CA GLY A 28 -6.34 19.44 -7.68
C GLY A 28 -6.35 19.87 -6.20
N PRO A 29 -5.62 20.95 -5.86
CA PRO A 29 -5.34 21.32 -4.47
C PRO A 29 -6.58 21.69 -3.66
N GLU A 30 -7.68 22.06 -4.31
CA GLU A 30 -8.95 22.46 -3.67
C GLU A 30 -9.96 21.31 -3.54
N ASN A 31 -9.68 20.13 -4.12
CA ASN A 31 -10.57 18.98 -4.05
C ASN A 31 -9.84 17.74 -3.50
N ALA A 32 -9.94 17.55 -2.19
CA ALA A 32 -9.28 16.47 -1.47
C ALA A 32 -10.05 15.12 -1.51
N ASP A 33 -11.25 15.09 -2.10
CA ASP A 33 -12.14 13.92 -2.03
C ASP A 33 -11.97 12.95 -3.21
N CYS A 34 -11.25 13.34 -4.27
CA CYS A 34 -11.11 12.57 -5.50
C CYS A 34 -10.57 11.14 -5.33
N VAL A 35 -9.80 10.90 -4.26
CA VAL A 35 -9.20 9.59 -3.95
C VAL A 35 -9.75 8.99 -2.66
N SER A 36 -10.91 9.46 -2.21
CA SER A 36 -11.64 8.92 -1.06
C SER A 36 -13.16 8.84 -1.27
N ALA A 37 -13.65 9.29 -2.43
CA ALA A 37 -15.08 9.38 -2.72
C ALA A 37 -15.76 8.01 -2.94
N THR A 38 -15.02 7.00 -3.39
CA THR A 38 -15.54 5.64 -3.62
C THR A 38 -14.60 4.60 -3.03
N LEU A 39 -15.10 3.38 -2.87
CA LEU A 39 -14.27 2.27 -2.39
C LEU A 39 -13.07 2.01 -3.32
N GLU A 40 -13.26 2.14 -4.63
CA GLU A 40 -12.20 1.96 -5.62
C GLU A 40 -11.18 3.09 -5.62
N SER A 41 -11.64 4.35 -5.61
CA SER A 41 -10.73 5.50 -5.55
C SER A 41 -9.97 5.57 -4.22
N GLY A 42 -10.64 5.24 -3.11
CA GLY A 42 -10.02 5.05 -1.79
C GLY A 42 -8.99 3.93 -1.78
N GLY A 43 -9.33 2.78 -2.37
CA GLY A 43 -8.42 1.64 -2.50
C GLY A 43 -7.18 1.97 -3.33
N MET A 44 -7.31 2.75 -4.40
CA MET A 44 -6.17 3.28 -5.15
C MET A 44 -5.34 4.26 -4.31
N GLY A 45 -5.99 5.12 -3.52
CA GLY A 45 -5.34 6.02 -2.58
C GLY A 45 -4.42 5.30 -1.60
N GLU A 46 -4.93 4.23 -0.97
CA GLU A 46 -4.17 3.32 -0.11
C GLU A 46 -3.03 2.61 -0.85
N GLY A 47 -3.30 2.11 -2.06
CA GLY A 47 -2.31 1.41 -2.88
C GLY A 47 -1.14 2.30 -3.31
N TRP A 48 -1.41 3.56 -3.67
CA TRP A 48 -0.35 4.54 -3.97
C TRP A 48 0.51 4.85 -2.75
N SER A 49 -0.10 4.94 -1.57
CA SER A 49 0.62 5.16 -0.32
C SER A 49 1.58 4.02 0.00
N ASP A 50 1.14 2.77 -0.16
CA ASP A 50 2.00 1.60 -0.02
C ASP A 50 3.12 1.55 -1.07
N PHE A 51 2.77 1.81 -2.34
CA PHE A 51 3.73 1.81 -3.43
C PHE A 51 4.84 2.83 -3.22
N MET A 52 4.50 4.06 -2.83
CA MET A 52 5.48 5.12 -2.58
C MET A 52 6.39 4.77 -1.39
N ALA A 53 5.83 4.22 -0.31
CA ALA A 53 6.63 3.76 0.82
C ALA A 53 7.63 2.66 0.40
N ALA A 54 7.18 1.66 -0.36
CA ALA A 54 8.05 0.58 -0.85
C ALA A 54 9.12 1.09 -1.84
N ALA A 55 8.75 1.99 -2.76
CA ALA A 55 9.66 2.56 -3.74
C ALA A 55 10.78 3.38 -3.07
N VAL A 56 10.43 4.23 -2.09
CA VAL A 56 11.41 5.04 -1.34
C VAL A 56 12.33 4.17 -0.48
N LEU A 57 11.83 3.05 0.06
CA LEU A 57 12.59 2.15 0.93
C LEU A 57 13.34 1.04 0.17
N THR A 58 13.32 1.07 -1.16
CA THR A 58 14.08 0.14 -2.00
C THR A 58 15.58 0.37 -1.82
N LYS A 59 16.33 -0.72 -1.70
CA LYS A 59 17.78 -0.75 -1.48
C LYS A 59 18.49 -1.20 -2.75
N THR A 60 19.78 -0.86 -2.88
CA THR A 60 20.62 -1.30 -4.01
C THR A 60 20.82 -2.81 -4.09
N THR A 61 20.56 -3.53 -3.00
CA THR A 61 20.64 -5.00 -2.92
C THR A 61 19.32 -5.68 -3.26
N ASP A 62 18.24 -4.91 -3.44
CA ASP A 62 16.94 -5.47 -3.79
C ASP A 62 16.90 -5.80 -5.27
N ASP A 63 16.21 -6.87 -5.62
CA ASP A 63 15.92 -7.25 -6.99
C ASP A 63 14.42 -7.51 -7.19
N ARG A 64 14.04 -7.88 -8.41
CA ARG A 64 12.64 -8.15 -8.79
C ARG A 64 11.97 -9.23 -7.94
N SER A 65 12.73 -10.15 -7.35
CA SER A 65 12.20 -11.25 -6.53
C SER A 65 11.85 -10.84 -5.10
N LYS A 66 12.26 -9.63 -4.67
CA LYS A 66 11.94 -9.12 -3.34
C LYS A 66 10.43 -8.97 -3.15
N ASN A 67 9.95 -9.55 -2.06
CA ASN A 67 8.60 -9.30 -1.56
C ASN A 67 8.63 -8.12 -0.57
N SER A 68 7.68 -7.20 -0.70
CA SER A 68 7.53 -6.06 0.21
C SER A 68 6.26 -6.22 1.03
N THR A 69 6.40 -6.13 2.35
CA THR A 69 5.28 -6.12 3.30
C THR A 69 5.12 -4.72 3.87
N VAL A 70 3.91 -4.42 4.35
CA VAL A 70 3.59 -3.12 4.94
C VAL A 70 3.20 -3.33 6.39
N GLY A 71 3.79 -2.55 7.29
CA GLY A 71 3.48 -2.55 8.72
C GLY A 71 4.02 -3.77 9.47
N ALA A 72 4.96 -4.53 8.92
CA ALA A 72 5.46 -5.77 9.53
C ALA A 72 6.05 -5.54 10.93
N TRP A 73 6.82 -4.45 11.09
CA TRP A 73 7.35 -4.07 12.40
C TRP A 73 6.22 -3.78 13.39
N LEU A 74 5.23 -2.97 13.00
CA LEU A 74 4.08 -2.63 13.85
C LEU A 74 3.25 -3.86 14.23
N ALA A 75 2.91 -4.68 13.24
CA ALA A 75 2.15 -5.92 13.40
C ALA A 75 2.90 -6.98 14.22
N GLY A 76 4.23 -6.83 14.35
CA GLY A 76 5.06 -7.76 15.08
C GLY A 76 5.22 -9.12 14.44
N ASN A 77 5.00 -9.20 13.13
CA ASN A 77 5.11 -10.40 12.34
C ASN A 77 5.51 -10.03 10.90
N ASP A 78 6.16 -10.96 10.21
CA ASP A 78 6.71 -10.70 8.87
C ASP A 78 5.63 -10.58 7.79
N ALA A 79 4.39 -11.01 8.05
CA ALA A 79 3.30 -10.92 7.07
C ALA A 79 2.78 -9.49 6.89
N GLY A 80 2.91 -8.63 7.91
CA GLY A 80 2.44 -7.26 7.86
C GLY A 80 0.91 -7.14 7.97
N LEU A 81 0.38 -6.05 7.43
CA LEU A 81 -1.03 -5.64 7.57
C LEU A 81 -1.89 -5.90 6.33
N ARG A 82 -1.27 -6.20 5.17
CA ARG A 82 -1.97 -6.46 3.92
C ARG A 82 -2.30 -7.95 3.78
N ILE A 83 -3.32 -8.26 2.97
CA ILE A 83 -3.78 -9.66 2.77
C ILE A 83 -2.75 -10.52 2.03
N ARG A 84 -1.83 -9.89 1.28
CA ARG A 84 -0.70 -10.50 0.57
C ARG A 84 0.47 -9.50 0.57
N PRO A 85 1.72 -9.96 0.57
CA PRO A 85 2.85 -9.08 0.30
C PRO A 85 2.82 -8.59 -1.16
N TYR A 86 3.37 -7.41 -1.42
CA TYR A 86 3.64 -6.96 -2.78
C TYR A 86 4.77 -7.81 -3.38
N SER A 87 4.49 -8.45 -4.50
CA SER A 87 5.40 -9.40 -5.14
C SER A 87 5.18 -9.42 -6.64
N THR A 88 6.25 -9.59 -7.39
CA THR A 88 6.18 -9.88 -8.83
C THR A 88 5.94 -11.36 -9.14
N ASN A 89 5.93 -12.22 -8.10
CA ASN A 89 5.63 -13.64 -8.20
C ASN A 89 4.15 -13.89 -7.92
N LEU A 90 3.43 -14.35 -8.94
CA LEU A 90 1.98 -14.59 -8.86
C LEU A 90 1.57 -15.77 -7.97
N SER A 91 2.52 -16.64 -7.59
CA SER A 91 2.31 -17.68 -6.57
C SER A 91 2.42 -17.13 -5.15
N VAL A 92 2.99 -15.93 -4.98
CA VAL A 92 3.08 -15.22 -3.69
C VAL A 92 1.93 -14.21 -3.56
N ASN A 93 1.64 -13.49 -4.64
CA ASN A 93 0.52 -12.56 -4.70
C ASN A 93 -0.32 -12.82 -5.96
N GLU A 94 -1.45 -13.48 -5.76
CA GLU A 94 -2.37 -13.91 -6.81
C GLU A 94 -3.49 -12.90 -7.09
N LEU A 95 -3.49 -11.73 -6.45
CA LEU A 95 -4.55 -10.74 -6.58
C LEU A 95 -4.64 -10.19 -8.00
N ARG A 96 -5.87 -10.00 -8.48
CA ARG A 96 -6.20 -9.42 -9.77
C ARG A 96 -7.26 -8.34 -9.61
N TYR A 97 -7.45 -7.54 -10.65
CA TYR A 97 -8.51 -6.54 -10.68
C TYR A 97 -9.90 -7.14 -10.39
N GLN A 98 -10.21 -8.33 -10.93
CA GLN A 98 -11.49 -8.99 -10.65
C GLN A 98 -11.73 -9.32 -9.17
N ASP A 99 -10.68 -9.45 -8.35
CA ASP A 99 -10.82 -9.76 -6.92
C ASP A 99 -11.31 -8.56 -6.11
N THR A 100 -11.18 -7.34 -6.63
CA THR A 100 -11.68 -6.12 -5.98
C THR A 100 -13.20 -6.14 -5.83
N THR A 101 -13.91 -6.88 -6.68
CA THR A 101 -15.37 -7.06 -6.60
C THR A 101 -15.84 -7.73 -5.30
N LYS A 102 -14.95 -8.44 -4.60
CA LYS A 102 -15.23 -9.14 -3.34
C LYS A 102 -14.77 -8.36 -2.11
N MET A 103 -14.01 -7.28 -2.30
CA MET A 103 -13.40 -6.49 -1.23
C MET A 103 -14.39 -5.45 -0.71
N LYS A 104 -14.34 -5.21 0.60
CA LYS A 104 -15.28 -4.27 1.26
C LYS A 104 -14.59 -3.09 1.90
N GLU A 105 -13.27 -3.18 2.06
CA GLU A 105 -12.45 -2.15 2.69
C GLU A 105 -11.38 -1.62 1.72
N ILE A 106 -11.10 -0.33 1.80
CA ILE A 106 -10.09 0.33 0.96
C ILE A 106 -8.71 -0.30 1.12
N HIS A 107 -8.37 -0.74 2.34
CA HIS A 107 -7.09 -1.36 2.68
C HIS A 107 -6.91 -2.75 2.06
N GLU A 108 -8.01 -3.48 1.85
CA GLU A 108 -7.99 -4.76 1.13
C GLU A 108 -7.76 -4.51 -0.37
N MET A 109 -8.47 -3.51 -0.91
CA MET A 109 -8.38 -3.14 -2.33
C MET A 109 -7.01 -2.58 -2.72
N ALA A 110 -6.34 -1.89 -1.79
CA ALA A 110 -4.96 -1.44 -1.92
C ALA A 110 -4.00 -2.57 -2.33
N SER A 111 -4.21 -3.75 -1.75
CA SER A 111 -3.36 -4.93 -1.97
C SER A 111 -3.42 -5.39 -3.44
N SER A 112 -4.57 -5.21 -4.10
CA SER A 112 -4.72 -5.46 -5.55
C SER A 112 -4.14 -4.33 -6.39
N GLY A 113 -4.37 -3.07 -6.01
CA GLY A 113 -3.98 -1.88 -6.78
C GLY A 113 -2.47 -1.71 -6.94
N ALA A 114 -1.69 -1.84 -5.86
CA ALA A 114 -0.23 -1.72 -5.95
C ALA A 114 0.43 -2.93 -6.64
N SER A 115 -0.24 -4.09 -6.67
CA SER A 115 0.22 -5.26 -7.44
C SER A 115 0.16 -5.02 -8.95
N LEU A 116 -0.80 -4.23 -9.45
CA LEU A 116 -0.94 -3.85 -10.86
C LEU A 116 0.12 -2.84 -11.34
N SER A 117 0.70 -2.04 -10.44
CA SER A 117 1.69 -1.01 -10.80
C SER A 117 3.11 -1.57 -11.00
N THR A 118 3.33 -2.86 -10.76
CA THR A 118 4.66 -3.51 -10.82
C THR A 118 4.81 -4.52 -11.96
N THR A 119 3.81 -4.62 -12.86
CA THR A 119 3.87 -5.35 -14.13
C THR A 119 4.27 -4.43 -15.27
#